data_AF-A0AAX1UI21-F1
#
_entry.id   AF-A0AAX1UI21-F1
#
_cell.length_a   1.000
_cell.length_b   1.000
_cell.length_c   1.000
_cell.angle_alpha   90.00
_cell.angle_beta   90.00
_cell.angle_gamma   90.00
#
_symmetry.space_group_name_H-M   'P 1'
#
loop_
_entity.id
_entity.type
_entity.pdbx_description
1 polymer ?
#
loop_
_entity_poly.entity_id
_entity_poly.type
_entity_poly.pdbx_seq_one_letter_code
_entity_poly.pdbx_strand_id
1 'polypeptide(L)'
;MTLRILALALCLLPAGWTATYADDDGEHGGRRVALVVTDPLTRTECSACHMAYPAALLPARSWTALMADLPNHFGEDASLDEASRAQIESYLVANAADSSGAGRALRGLVQTDTPLRISELPWFKRKHADEVSPRMLEKARSMSNCAACHTGAERGLFDDD
;
A
#
# COMPACT_ATOMS: atom_id res chain seq x y z
N MET A 1 47.83 6.46 -57.25
CA MET A 1 47.76 7.72 -56.49
C MET A 1 46.40 8.35 -56.73
N THR A 2 45.41 8.02 -55.90
CA THR A 2 44.03 8.50 -56.00
C THR A 2 43.75 9.44 -54.83
N LEU A 3 43.73 10.75 -55.12
CA LEU A 3 43.48 11.82 -54.17
C LEU A 3 41.96 11.86 -53.85
N ARG A 4 41.58 11.56 -52.61
CA ARG A 4 40.18 11.67 -52.14
C ARG A 4 39.92 13.11 -51.70
N ILE A 5 38.98 13.77 -52.39
CA ILE A 5 38.50 15.12 -52.10
C ILE A 5 37.63 15.07 -50.83
N LEU A 6 38.02 15.82 -49.80
CA LEU A 6 37.21 16.07 -48.61
C LEU A 6 36.18 17.17 -48.92
N ALA A 7 34.90 16.82 -48.94
CA ALA A 7 33.81 17.78 -48.95
C ALA A 7 33.37 18.06 -47.50
N LEU A 8 33.65 19.27 -47.02
CA LEU A 8 33.20 19.80 -45.73
C LEU A 8 31.71 20.20 -45.88
N ALA A 9 30.79 19.44 -45.28
CA ALA A 9 29.39 19.83 -45.17
C ALA A 9 29.17 20.62 -43.88
N LEU A 10 29.04 21.94 -44.02
CA LEU A 10 28.70 22.88 -42.95
C LEU A 10 27.18 22.85 -42.72
N CYS A 11 26.73 22.08 -41.72
CA CYS A 11 25.32 22.08 -41.31
C CYS A 11 25.03 23.29 -40.43
N LEU A 12 24.22 24.22 -40.97
CA LEU A 12 23.62 25.34 -40.26
C LEU A 12 22.64 24.81 -39.19
N LEU A 13 22.81 25.24 -37.93
CA LEU A 13 21.89 24.96 -36.83
C LEU A 13 20.75 26.00 -36.82
N PRO A 14 19.47 25.60 -36.95
CA PRO A 14 18.37 26.48 -36.58
C PRO A 14 18.23 26.52 -35.06
N ALA A 15 18.47 27.69 -34.48
CA ALA A 15 18.05 28.04 -33.13
C ALA A 15 16.52 28.18 -33.11
N GLY A 16 15.82 27.11 -32.70
CA GLY A 16 14.38 27.11 -32.48
C GLY A 16 14.06 27.03 -31.00
N TRP A 17 13.43 28.07 -30.47
CA TRP A 17 12.88 28.13 -29.12
C TRP A 17 11.89 27.00 -28.89
N THR A 18 12.19 26.11 -27.95
CA THR A 18 11.15 25.31 -27.30
C THR A 18 10.89 25.92 -25.94
N ALA A 19 9.74 26.59 -25.84
CA ALA A 19 9.15 26.96 -24.56
C ALA A 19 9.05 25.69 -23.71
N THR A 20 9.81 25.65 -22.62
CA THR A 20 9.58 24.67 -21.55
C THR A 20 8.27 25.09 -20.88
N TYR A 21 7.16 24.44 -21.23
CA TYR A 21 6.03 24.35 -20.34
C TYR A 21 6.54 23.65 -19.08
N ALA A 22 6.72 24.42 -18.02
CA ALA A 22 6.86 23.88 -16.69
C ALA A 22 5.46 23.44 -16.26
N ASP A 23 5.14 22.17 -16.49
CA ASP A 23 4.09 21.52 -15.74
C ASP A 23 4.67 21.31 -14.33
N ASP A 24 4.24 22.18 -13.41
CA ASP A 24 4.48 22.09 -11.97
C ASP A 24 3.36 21.27 -11.35
N ASP A 25 3.39 19.96 -11.58
CA ASP A 25 2.70 18.98 -10.77
C ASP A 25 3.74 18.34 -9.83
N GLY A 26 3.98 19.02 -8.72
CA GLY A 26 4.78 18.53 -7.60
C GLY A 26 4.18 17.27 -6.97
N GLU A 27 4.32 16.13 -7.65
CA GLU A 27 4.16 14.82 -7.05
C GLU A 27 5.42 14.56 -6.23
N HIS A 28 5.32 14.75 -4.92
CA HIS A 28 6.36 14.38 -3.98
C HIS A 28 6.77 12.92 -4.20
N GLY A 29 7.92 12.73 -4.85
CA GLY A 29 8.56 11.44 -5.17
C GLY A 29 9.04 10.67 -3.94
N GLY A 30 8.14 10.41 -3.00
CA GLY A 30 8.31 9.38 -1.98
C GLY A 30 8.07 8.03 -2.63
N ARG A 31 9.08 7.14 -2.58
CA ARG A 31 8.97 5.74 -2.99
C ARG A 31 7.68 5.14 -2.41
N ARG A 32 6.68 4.88 -3.27
CA ARG A 32 5.39 4.28 -2.84
C ARG A 32 5.71 2.96 -2.15
N VAL A 33 5.39 2.85 -0.85
CA VAL A 33 5.53 1.59 -0.12
C VAL A 33 4.58 0.59 -0.78
N ALA A 34 5.13 -0.53 -1.25
CA ALA A 34 4.32 -1.57 -1.88
C ALA A 34 3.29 -2.08 -0.87
N LEU A 35 2.01 -2.03 -1.23
CA LEU A 35 0.92 -2.57 -0.41
C LEU A 35 0.79 -4.07 -0.62
N VAL A 36 1.83 -4.84 -0.34
CA VAL A 36 1.80 -6.31 -0.46
C VAL A 36 2.52 -6.96 0.70
N VAL A 37 2.00 -8.09 1.17
CA VAL A 37 2.70 -8.94 2.15
C VAL A 37 3.72 -9.80 1.41
N THR A 38 5.00 -9.59 1.75
CA THR A 38 6.15 -10.26 1.13
C THR A 38 6.77 -11.35 2.00
N ASP A 39 6.53 -11.32 3.31
CA ASP A 39 6.99 -12.39 4.21
C ASP A 39 6.16 -13.67 3.98
N PRO A 40 6.79 -14.82 3.66
CA PRO A 40 6.07 -16.04 3.32
C PRO A 40 5.20 -16.58 4.45
N LEU A 41 5.68 -16.49 5.70
CA LEU A 41 4.94 -17.00 6.86
C LEU A 41 3.70 -16.14 7.13
N THR A 42 3.88 -14.82 7.18
CA THR A 42 2.77 -13.85 7.30
C THR A 42 1.78 -14.03 6.16
N ARG A 43 2.25 -14.20 4.92
CA ARG A 43 1.36 -14.44 3.77
C ARG A 43 0.58 -15.74 3.94
N THR A 44 1.21 -16.81 4.41
CA THR A 44 0.56 -18.12 4.56
C THR A 44 -0.49 -18.08 5.67
N GLU A 45 -0.09 -17.72 6.89
CA GLU A 45 -0.98 -17.77 8.07
C GLU A 45 -2.08 -16.70 7.99
N CYS A 46 -1.73 -15.47 7.62
CA CYS A 46 -2.69 -14.36 7.59
C CYS A 46 -3.53 -14.31 6.30
N SER A 47 -3.44 -15.32 5.43
CA SER A 47 -4.33 -15.48 4.27
C SER A 47 -5.37 -16.61 4.40
N ALA A 48 -5.40 -17.31 5.53
CA ALA A 48 -6.29 -18.46 5.72
C ALA A 48 -7.80 -18.11 5.70
N CYS A 49 -8.17 -16.92 6.21
CA CYS A 49 -9.58 -16.51 6.36
C CYS A 49 -9.96 -15.26 5.55
N HIS A 50 -8.99 -14.39 5.25
CA HIS A 50 -9.15 -13.16 4.46
C HIS A 50 -7.84 -12.90 3.71
N MET A 51 -7.77 -11.89 2.84
CA MET A 51 -6.47 -11.58 2.21
C MET A 51 -5.41 -11.21 3.26
N ALA A 52 -4.14 -11.52 3.00
CA ALA A 52 -3.05 -11.05 3.85
C ALA A 52 -2.92 -9.52 3.72
N TYR A 53 -3.36 -8.79 4.74
CA TYR A 53 -3.37 -7.33 4.71
C TYR A 53 -1.93 -6.77 4.80
N PRO A 54 -1.56 -5.81 3.93
CA PRO A 54 -0.25 -5.18 3.98
C PRO A 54 0.02 -4.49 5.32
N ALA A 55 1.22 -4.73 5.89
CA ALA A 55 1.65 -4.16 7.16
C ALA A 55 1.54 -2.62 7.20
N ALA A 56 1.79 -1.95 6.07
CA ALA A 56 1.73 -0.50 5.90
C ALA A 56 0.32 0.12 6.03
N LEU A 57 -0.71 -0.69 6.32
CA LEU A 57 -2.09 -0.22 6.52
C LEU A 57 -2.48 0.01 7.98
N LEU A 58 -1.68 -0.41 8.96
CA LEU A 58 -1.90 -0.13 10.38
C LEU A 58 -0.60 0.32 11.06
N PRO A 59 -0.67 1.11 12.15
CA PRO A 59 0.50 1.43 12.95
C PRO A 59 0.98 0.20 13.74
N ALA A 60 2.25 0.19 14.14
CA ALA A 60 2.88 -0.92 14.87
C ALA A 60 2.08 -1.34 16.11
N ARG A 61 1.59 -0.37 16.88
CA ARG A 61 0.77 -0.63 18.09
C ARG A 61 -0.50 -1.42 17.81
N SER A 62 -1.11 -1.23 16.64
CA SER A 62 -2.30 -1.98 16.23
C SER A 62 -1.95 -3.42 15.88
N TRP A 63 -0.84 -3.65 15.19
CA TRP A 63 -0.36 -4.99 14.90
C TRP A 63 0.02 -5.75 16.16
N THR A 64 0.76 -5.14 17.08
CA THR A 64 1.05 -5.75 18.39
C THR A 64 -0.22 -6.10 19.15
N ALA A 65 -1.22 -5.21 19.19
CA ALA A 65 -2.49 -5.50 19.84
C ALA A 65 -3.23 -6.69 19.20
N LEU A 66 -3.25 -6.79 17.86
CA LEU A 66 -3.86 -7.91 17.15
C LEU A 66 -3.13 -9.24 17.42
N MET A 67 -1.79 -9.22 17.34
CA MET A 67 -0.97 -10.42 17.52
C MET A 67 -0.91 -10.91 18.97
N ALA A 68 -1.34 -10.10 19.93
CA ALA A 68 -1.43 -10.47 21.35
C ALA A 68 -2.72 -11.24 21.70
N ASP A 69 -3.75 -11.21 20.85
CA ASP A 69 -5.08 -11.76 21.16
C ASP A 69 -5.69 -12.55 19.99
N LEU A 70 -4.85 -13.30 19.27
CA LEU A 70 -5.29 -14.16 18.17
C LEU A 70 -6.36 -15.21 18.54
N PRO A 71 -6.42 -15.76 19.77
CA PRO A 71 -7.55 -16.64 20.15
C PRO A 71 -8.93 -15.95 20.11
N ASN A 72 -8.97 -14.61 20.15
CA ASN A 72 -10.19 -13.82 20.10
C ASN A 72 -10.26 -12.92 18.84
N HIS A 73 -9.77 -13.42 17.72
CA HIS A 73 -9.62 -12.65 16.48
C HIS A 73 -10.95 -12.49 15.73
N PHE A 74 -11.75 -11.49 16.13
CA PHE A 74 -12.99 -11.10 15.46
C PHE A 74 -14.07 -12.19 15.36
N GLY A 75 -14.11 -13.08 16.36
CA GLY A 75 -15.07 -14.19 16.42
C GLY A 75 -14.50 -15.52 15.95
N GLU A 76 -13.25 -15.54 15.49
CA GLU A 76 -12.50 -16.74 15.12
C GLU A 76 -11.30 -16.93 16.07
N ASP A 77 -10.89 -18.18 16.25
CA ASP A 77 -9.60 -18.50 16.87
C ASP A 77 -8.55 -18.56 15.76
N ALA A 78 -7.68 -17.55 15.71
CA ALA A 78 -6.57 -17.45 14.76
C ALA A 78 -5.22 -17.74 15.43
N SER A 79 -5.22 -18.45 16.56
CA SER A 79 -4.00 -18.73 17.32
C SER A 79 -2.96 -19.49 16.49
N LEU A 80 -1.70 -19.16 16.77
CA LEU A 80 -0.52 -19.76 16.16
C LEU A 80 0.42 -20.22 17.28
N ASP A 81 1.37 -21.09 16.97
CA ASP A 81 2.46 -21.34 17.90
C ASP A 81 3.28 -20.06 18.13
N GLU A 82 3.91 -19.95 19.30
CA GLU A 82 4.58 -18.70 19.71
C GLU A 82 5.71 -18.30 18.75
N ALA A 83 6.43 -19.26 18.15
CA ALA A 83 7.51 -18.93 17.23
C ALA A 83 6.95 -18.27 15.95
N SER A 84 5.89 -18.84 15.38
CA SER A 84 5.20 -18.26 14.23
C SER A 84 4.57 -16.90 14.56
N ARG A 85 3.87 -16.80 15.69
CA ARG A 85 3.26 -15.55 16.18
C ARG A 85 4.30 -14.43 16.31
N ALA A 86 5.43 -14.70 16.97
CA ALA A 86 6.48 -13.71 17.18
C ALA A 86 7.16 -13.27 15.87
N GLN A 87 7.39 -14.20 14.94
CA GLN A 87 7.97 -13.87 13.63
C GLN A 87 7.04 -12.98 12.81
N ILE A 88 5.74 -13.30 12.78
CA ILE A 88 4.73 -12.51 12.08
C ILE A 88 4.59 -11.12 12.70
N GLU A 89 4.52 -11.02 14.04
CA GLU A 89 4.46 -9.72 14.72
C GLU A 89 5.68 -8.86 14.36
N SER A 90 6.88 -9.44 14.40
CA SER A 90 8.11 -8.72 14.06
C SER A 90 8.07 -8.16 12.63
N TYR A 91 7.62 -8.96 11.66
CA TYR A 91 7.45 -8.51 10.27
C TYR A 91 6.43 -7.36 10.15
N LEU A 92 5.25 -7.52 10.77
CA LEU A 92 4.17 -6.53 10.69
C LEU A 92 4.59 -5.20 11.33
N VAL A 93 5.24 -5.25 12.50
CA VAL A 93 5.73 -4.06 13.20
C VAL A 93 6.85 -3.36 12.42
N ALA A 94 7.82 -4.10 11.88
CA ALA A 94 8.93 -3.53 11.12
C ALA A 94 8.47 -2.83 9.82
N ASN A 95 7.35 -3.27 9.25
CA ASN A 95 6.78 -2.75 8.01
C ASN A 95 5.48 -1.95 8.23
N ALA A 96 5.21 -1.57 9.49
CA ALA A 96 4.00 -0.85 9.86
C ALA A 96 3.92 0.54 9.21
N ALA A 97 2.71 1.12 9.21
CA ALA A 97 2.45 2.42 8.61
C ALA A 97 3.27 3.57 9.23
N ASP A 98 3.76 3.41 10.47
CA ASP A 98 4.62 4.34 11.20
C ASP A 98 6.12 3.99 11.18
N SER A 99 6.53 2.87 10.55
CA SER A 99 7.91 2.37 10.66
C SER A 99 8.95 3.22 9.91
N SER A 100 8.52 3.97 8.89
CA SER A 100 9.36 4.87 8.08
C SER A 100 8.85 6.32 8.08
N GLY A 101 8.19 6.73 9.17
CA GLY A 101 7.48 8.01 9.28
C GLY A 101 5.97 7.86 9.13
N ALA A 102 5.25 8.98 8.99
CA ALA A 102 3.78 8.97 8.96
C ALA A 102 3.22 8.50 7.60
N GLY A 103 3.07 7.19 7.42
CA GLY A 103 2.48 6.59 6.23
C GLY A 103 1.04 7.07 5.97
N ARG A 104 0.61 7.01 4.70
CA ARG A 104 -0.70 7.54 4.26
C ARG A 104 -1.91 7.03 5.06
N ALA A 105 -1.84 5.78 5.52
CA ALA A 105 -2.90 5.13 6.30
C ALA A 105 -3.15 5.83 7.65
N LEU A 106 -2.14 6.52 8.19
CA LEU A 106 -2.21 7.22 9.47
C LEU A 106 -2.82 8.63 9.36
N ARG A 107 -3.14 9.10 8.15
CA ARG A 107 -3.65 10.46 7.95
C ARG A 107 -5.01 10.65 8.65
N GLY A 108 -5.00 11.47 9.70
CA GLY A 108 -6.15 11.80 10.52
C GLY A 108 -6.31 10.91 11.77
N LEU A 109 -5.40 9.95 11.99
CA LEU A 109 -5.38 9.13 13.20
C LEU A 109 -4.74 9.91 14.37
N VAL A 110 -5.37 9.89 15.54
CA VAL A 110 -4.78 10.46 16.77
C VAL A 110 -3.73 9.48 17.29
N GLN A 111 -2.59 9.98 17.79
CA GLN A 111 -1.47 9.10 18.21
C GLN A 111 -1.85 8.11 19.32
N THR A 112 -2.81 8.46 20.18
CA THR A 112 -3.28 7.60 21.27
C THR A 112 -4.23 6.49 20.80
N ASP A 113 -4.75 6.57 19.58
CA ASP A 113 -5.71 5.59 19.06
C ASP A 113 -4.98 4.32 18.61
N THR A 114 -5.46 3.15 19.02
CA THR A 114 -4.97 1.83 18.57
C THR A 114 -6.07 1.12 17.78
N PRO A 115 -6.32 1.50 16.51
CA PRO A 115 -7.39 0.91 15.71
C PRO A 115 -7.06 -0.55 15.37
N LEU A 116 -8.00 -1.48 15.60
CA LEU A 116 -7.80 -2.90 15.27
C LEU A 116 -8.29 -3.27 13.86
N ARG A 117 -8.93 -2.34 13.14
CA ARG A 117 -9.47 -2.57 11.79
C ARG A 117 -8.97 -1.48 10.85
N ILE A 118 -8.41 -1.89 9.71
CA ILE A 118 -8.02 -0.97 8.63
C ILE A 118 -9.24 -0.17 8.14
N SER A 119 -10.39 -0.83 8.05
CA SER A 119 -11.64 -0.21 7.59
C SER A 119 -12.15 0.92 8.50
N GLU A 120 -11.68 0.97 9.75
CA GLU A 120 -12.08 1.99 10.70
C GLU A 120 -11.19 3.24 10.68
N LEU A 121 -10.07 3.20 9.95
CA LEU A 121 -9.15 4.33 9.87
C LEU A 121 -9.81 5.55 9.21
N PRO A 122 -9.53 6.78 9.70
CA PRO A 122 -10.04 8.00 9.08
C PRO A 122 -9.67 8.14 7.59
N TRP A 123 -8.45 7.72 7.22
CA TRP A 123 -8.02 7.67 5.83
C TRP A 123 -8.87 6.70 4.99
N PHE A 124 -9.14 5.51 5.52
CA PHE A 124 -9.88 4.49 4.80
C PHE A 124 -11.32 4.93 4.55
N LYS A 125 -12.00 5.42 5.60
CA LYS A 125 -13.38 5.93 5.51
C LYS A 125 -13.48 7.03 4.47
N ARG A 126 -12.58 8.02 4.51
CA ARG A 126 -12.55 9.11 3.53
C ARG A 126 -12.33 8.61 2.09
N LYS A 127 -11.50 7.58 1.89
CA LYS A 127 -11.23 7.03 0.56
C LYS A 127 -12.39 6.23 -0.03
N HIS A 128 -13.30 5.72 0.79
CA HIS A 128 -14.41 4.88 0.33
C HIS A 128 -15.80 5.52 0.50
N ALA A 129 -15.90 6.65 1.20
CA ALA A 129 -17.18 7.27 1.57
C ALA A 129 -18.07 7.60 0.37
N ASP A 130 -17.50 8.17 -0.68
CA ASP A 130 -18.24 8.59 -1.88
C ASP A 130 -18.13 7.56 -3.03
N GLU A 131 -17.25 6.57 -2.89
CA GLU A 131 -16.94 5.58 -3.94
C GLU A 131 -17.72 4.28 -3.78
N VAL A 132 -18.17 3.94 -2.56
CA VAL A 132 -18.83 2.66 -2.26
C VAL A 132 -20.31 2.86 -2.01
N SER A 133 -21.13 2.49 -2.99
CA SER A 133 -22.60 2.47 -2.84
C SER A 133 -23.07 1.36 -1.87
N PRO A 134 -24.27 1.48 -1.27
CA PRO A 134 -24.84 0.43 -0.43
C PRO A 134 -24.92 -0.93 -1.13
N ARG A 135 -25.23 -0.94 -2.44
CA ARG A 135 -25.31 -2.16 -3.24
C ARG A 135 -23.95 -2.82 -3.44
N MET A 136 -22.88 -2.03 -3.58
CA MET A 136 -21.51 -2.55 -3.67
C MET A 136 -21.10 -3.17 -2.33
N LEU A 137 -21.37 -2.49 -1.22
CA LEU A 137 -21.09 -3.02 0.12
C LEU A 137 -21.87 -4.31 0.40
N GLU A 138 -23.15 -4.37 0.04
CA GLU A 138 -23.95 -5.59 0.16
C GLU A 138 -23.32 -6.76 -0.61
N LYS A 139 -22.88 -6.53 -1.84
CA LYS A 139 -22.19 -7.54 -2.66
C LYS A 139 -20.85 -7.97 -2.04
N ALA A 140 -20.06 -7.03 -1.53
CA ALA A 140 -18.78 -7.30 -0.87
C ALA A 140 -18.94 -7.97 0.51
N ARG A 141 -20.15 -7.86 1.11
CA ARG A 141 -20.54 -8.28 2.46
C ARG A 141 -19.87 -7.51 3.60
N SER A 142 -18.62 -7.08 3.42
CA SER A 142 -17.85 -6.32 4.40
C SER A 142 -16.75 -5.52 3.71
N MET A 143 -16.42 -4.35 4.26
CA MET A 143 -15.25 -3.56 3.85
C MET A 143 -13.91 -4.27 4.11
N SER A 144 -13.91 -5.35 4.90
CA SER A 144 -12.75 -6.22 5.08
C SER A 144 -12.45 -7.05 3.82
N ASN A 145 -13.42 -7.30 2.95
CA ASN A 145 -13.24 -8.11 1.75
C ASN A 145 -12.72 -7.27 0.57
N CYS A 146 -11.49 -6.77 0.68
CA CYS A 146 -10.92 -5.83 -0.30
C CYS A 146 -10.90 -6.41 -1.73
N ALA A 147 -10.62 -7.71 -1.86
CA ALA A 147 -10.56 -8.41 -3.14
C ALA A 147 -11.92 -8.51 -3.87
N ALA A 148 -13.05 -8.26 -3.18
CA ALA A 148 -14.36 -8.23 -3.80
C ALA A 148 -14.55 -7.02 -4.73
N CYS A 149 -13.83 -5.92 -4.46
CA CYS A 149 -13.84 -4.70 -5.27
C CYS A 149 -12.53 -4.54 -6.05
N HIS A 150 -11.39 -4.75 -5.40
CA HIS A 150 -10.07 -4.57 -6.00
C HIS A 150 -9.47 -5.92 -6.42
N THR A 151 -9.64 -6.28 -7.69
CA THR A 151 -9.17 -7.58 -8.25
C THR A 151 -7.64 -7.77 -8.16
N GLY A 152 -6.89 -6.68 -8.00
CA GLY A 152 -5.44 -6.68 -7.81
C GLY A 152 -4.98 -6.54 -6.35
N ALA A 153 -5.89 -6.62 -5.36
CA ALA A 153 -5.56 -6.35 -3.95
C ALA A 153 -4.41 -7.21 -3.42
N GLU A 154 -4.38 -8.50 -3.73
CA GLU A 154 -3.30 -9.41 -3.31
C GLU A 154 -1.94 -9.15 -3.96
N ARG A 155 -1.92 -8.36 -5.03
CA ARG A 155 -0.73 -7.85 -5.72
C ARG A 155 -0.41 -6.40 -5.33
N GLY A 156 -1.17 -5.84 -4.38
CA GLY A 156 -1.02 -4.48 -3.89
C GLY A 156 -1.60 -3.38 -4.79
N LEU A 157 -2.47 -3.75 -5.73
CA LEU A 157 -3.14 -2.82 -6.63
C LEU A 157 -4.56 -2.54 -6.10
N PHE A 158 -4.78 -1.30 -5.67
CA PHE A 158 -6.03 -0.81 -5.07
C PHE A 158 -6.55 0.47 -5.75
N ASP A 159 -5.77 1.07 -6.64
CA ASP A 159 -6.25 2.15 -7.49
C ASP A 159 -6.94 1.50 -8.70
N ASP A 160 -8.06 2.07 -9.16
CA ASP A 160 -8.91 1.50 -10.22
C ASP A 160 -8.50 1.96 -11.65
N ASP A 161 -7.26 2.46 -11.82
CA ASP A 161 -6.70 2.88 -13.12
C ASP A 161 -6.05 1.72 -13.89
#